data_AF-A0A2E9XZJ6-F1
#
_entry.id   AF-A0A2E9XZJ6-F1
#
_cell.length_a   1.000
_cell.length_b   1.000
_cell.length_c   1.000
_cell.angle_alpha   90.00
_cell.angle_beta   90.00
_cell.angle_gamma   90.00
#
_symmetry.space_group_name_H-M   'P 1'
#
loop_
_entity.id
_entity.type
_entity.pdbx_description
1 polymer ?
#
loop_
_entity_poly.entity_id
_entity_poly.type
_entity_poly.pdbx_seq_one_letter_code
_entity_poly.pdbx_strand_id
1 'polypeptide(L)'
;MDGRPTFHDNDTAPPNGMLIAGLQQGLNMDKLAHAMLQAHWRDDADLTDRDTQVKIANGIGVAPKPLLDAALTDEVQVIYNANTEEAIERSVFGSPAYFVGGDLFYGQDRLEMVERALRQPYAPSKYA
;
A
#
# COMPACT_ATOMS: atom_id res chain seq x y z
N MET A 1 -13.54 -19.03 -12.34
CA MET A 1 -13.14 -17.95 -11.43
C MET A 1 -12.49 -16.89 -12.28
N ASP A 2 -13.00 -15.68 -12.28
CA ASP A 2 -12.51 -14.59 -13.12
C ASP A 2 -11.23 -13.94 -12.54
N GLY A 3 -10.58 -14.60 -11.57
CA GLY A 3 -9.28 -14.24 -10.99
C GLY A 3 -9.29 -13.01 -10.07
N ARG A 4 -10.41 -12.29 -9.97
CA ARG A 4 -10.60 -11.11 -9.12
C ARG A 4 -11.20 -11.49 -7.76
N PRO A 5 -10.64 -11.03 -6.63
CA PRO A 5 -11.25 -11.20 -5.31
C PRO A 5 -12.65 -10.58 -5.21
N THR A 6 -13.53 -11.21 -4.42
CA THR A 6 -14.92 -10.81 -4.15
C THR A 6 -15.02 -9.40 -3.58
N PHE A 7 -14.11 -9.04 -2.67
CA PHE A 7 -14.13 -7.80 -1.90
C PHE A 7 -13.25 -6.69 -2.48
N HIS A 8 -12.86 -6.79 -3.76
CA HIS A 8 -11.85 -5.90 -4.35
C HIS A 8 -12.26 -4.42 -4.40
N ASP A 9 -13.55 -4.14 -4.51
CA ASP A 9 -14.10 -2.77 -4.58
C ASP A 9 -14.55 -2.23 -3.22
N ASN A 10 -14.29 -2.96 -2.13
CA ASN A 10 -14.58 -2.48 -0.79
C ASN A 10 -13.67 -1.28 -0.42
N ASP A 11 -14.10 -0.51 0.57
CA ASP A 11 -13.35 0.64 1.06
C ASP A 11 -11.93 0.26 1.48
N THR A 12 -10.94 1.03 1.03
CA THR A 12 -9.53 0.79 1.34
C THR A 12 -9.05 1.62 2.53
N ALA A 13 -9.85 2.58 3.02
CA ALA A 13 -9.47 3.41 4.16
C ALA A 13 -9.20 2.61 5.45
N PRO A 14 -10.00 1.58 5.83
CA PRO A 14 -9.70 0.78 7.02
C PRO A 14 -8.35 0.04 6.96
N PRO A 15 -8.04 -0.79 5.93
CA PRO A 15 -6.76 -1.49 5.87
C PRO A 15 -5.57 -0.55 5.66
N ASN A 16 -5.72 0.52 4.86
CA ASN A 16 -4.65 1.51 4.67
C ASN A 16 -4.40 2.31 5.96
N GLY A 17 -5.45 2.66 6.69
CA GLY A 17 -5.36 3.32 7.98
C GLY A 17 -4.62 2.48 9.02
N MET A 18 -4.84 1.16 9.04
CA MET A 18 -4.10 0.25 9.92
C MET A 18 -2.59 0.26 9.63
N LEU A 19 -2.19 0.31 8.36
CA LEU A 19 -0.78 0.42 7.94
C LEU A 19 -0.19 1.78 8.36
N ILE A 20 -0.90 2.88 8.08
CA ILE A 20 -0.47 4.24 8.45
C ILE A 20 -0.31 4.39 9.97
N ALA A 21 -1.27 3.88 10.75
CA ALA A 21 -1.20 3.88 12.20
C ALA A 21 0.05 3.16 12.72
N GLY A 22 0.43 2.04 12.09
CA GLY A 22 1.64 1.31 12.45
C GLY A 22 2.92 2.08 12.14
N LEU A 23 2.95 2.77 11.00
CA LEU A 23 4.06 3.66 10.62
C LEU A 23 4.21 4.83 11.61
N GLN A 24 3.13 5.47 12.03
CA GLN A 24 3.14 6.52 13.06
C GLN A 24 3.67 6.03 14.42
N GLN A 25 3.48 4.74 14.73
CA GLN A 25 4.00 4.09 15.94
C GLN A 25 5.45 3.60 15.79
N GLY A 26 6.11 3.88 14.66
CA GLY A 26 7.49 3.47 14.40
C GLY A 26 7.66 1.97 14.12
N LEU A 27 6.58 1.27 13.74
CA LEU A 27 6.62 -0.15 13.38
C LEU A 27 7.01 -0.31 11.90
N ASN A 28 7.74 -1.38 11.59
CA ASN A 28 7.89 -1.82 10.20
C ASN A 28 6.61 -2.58 9.78
N MET A 29 5.93 -2.06 8.76
CA MET A 29 4.64 -2.57 8.29
C MET A 29 4.74 -3.46 7.05
N ASP A 30 5.94 -3.75 6.54
CA ASP A 30 6.15 -4.50 5.30
C ASP A 30 5.52 -5.90 5.39
N LYS A 31 5.68 -6.57 6.54
CA LYS A 31 5.09 -7.89 6.77
C LYS A 31 3.57 -7.84 6.81
N LEU A 32 2.97 -6.79 7.36
CA LEU A 32 1.50 -6.66 7.40
C LEU A 32 0.95 -6.34 6.01
N ALA A 33 1.56 -5.40 5.30
CA ALA A 33 1.17 -5.07 3.92
C ALA A 33 1.23 -6.31 3.02
N HIS A 34 2.32 -7.09 3.11
CA HIS A 34 2.46 -8.35 2.38
C HIS A 34 1.38 -9.37 2.78
N ALA A 35 1.13 -9.55 4.08
CA ALA A 35 0.14 -10.51 4.57
C ALA A 35 -1.30 -10.12 4.17
N MET A 36 -1.64 -8.83 4.19
CA MET A 36 -2.93 -8.32 3.72
C MET A 36 -3.14 -8.57 2.23
N LEU A 37 -2.15 -8.23 1.39
CA LEU A 37 -2.23 -8.49 -0.04
C LEU A 37 -2.31 -9.99 -0.34
N GLN A 38 -1.54 -10.82 0.37
CA GLN A 38 -1.61 -12.27 0.24
C GLN A 38 -3.00 -12.79 0.61
N ALA A 39 -3.57 -12.35 1.74
CA ALA A 39 -4.89 -12.77 2.17
C ALA A 39 -5.98 -12.35 1.17
N HIS A 40 -5.92 -11.11 0.66
CA HIS A 40 -6.88 -10.62 -0.31
C HIS A 40 -6.82 -11.39 -1.64
N TRP A 41 -5.63 -11.56 -2.21
CA TRP A 41 -5.46 -12.16 -3.54
C TRP A 41 -5.50 -13.69 -3.55
N ARG A 42 -4.97 -14.36 -2.52
CA ARG A 42 -4.91 -15.82 -2.45
C ARG A 42 -6.14 -16.40 -1.75
N ASP A 43 -6.60 -15.76 -0.68
CA ASP A 43 -7.57 -16.32 0.26
C ASP A 43 -8.95 -15.64 0.19
N ASP A 44 -9.15 -14.71 -0.77
CA ASP A 44 -10.38 -13.95 -0.97
C ASP A 44 -10.84 -13.19 0.29
N ALA A 45 -9.89 -12.65 1.04
CA ALA A 45 -10.17 -11.97 2.31
C ALA A 45 -10.79 -10.57 2.12
N ASP A 46 -11.81 -10.27 2.93
CA ASP A 46 -12.37 -8.92 3.09
C ASP A 46 -11.48 -8.10 4.04
N LEU A 47 -10.75 -7.14 3.49
CA LEU A 47 -9.87 -6.30 4.29
C LEU A 47 -10.60 -5.18 5.04
N THR A 48 -11.91 -5.00 4.82
CA THR A 48 -12.74 -4.10 5.65
C THR A 48 -13.26 -4.77 6.92
N ASP A 49 -13.30 -6.10 6.94
CA ASP A 49 -13.73 -6.86 8.10
C ASP A 49 -12.68 -6.80 9.22
N ARG A 50 -13.12 -6.33 10.40
CA ARG A 50 -12.23 -6.13 11.55
C ARG A 50 -11.64 -7.44 12.05
N ASP A 51 -12.43 -8.51 12.06
CA ASP A 51 -11.98 -9.82 12.55
C ASP A 51 -10.93 -10.44 11.60
N THR A 52 -11.11 -10.24 10.30
CA THR A 52 -10.12 -10.60 9.27
C THR A 52 -8.81 -9.85 9.48
N GLN A 53 -8.84 -8.54 9.71
CA GLN A 53 -7.63 -7.76 9.99
C GLN A 53 -6.93 -8.21 11.29
N VAL A 54 -7.69 -8.52 12.35
CA VAL A 54 -7.17 -9.08 13.60
C VAL A 54 -6.44 -10.41 13.35
N LYS A 55 -7.06 -11.30 12.57
CA LYS A 55 -6.49 -12.61 12.24
C LYS A 55 -5.19 -12.48 11.45
N ILE A 56 -5.15 -11.62 10.44
CA ILE A 56 -3.96 -11.39 9.61
C ILE A 56 -2.80 -10.86 10.46
N ALA A 57 -3.03 -9.81 11.25
CA ALA A 57 -2.01 -9.20 12.07
C ALA A 57 -1.47 -10.14 13.16
N ASN A 58 -2.35 -10.85 13.88
CA ASN A 58 -1.94 -11.85 14.86
C ASN A 58 -1.11 -12.98 14.22
N GLY A 59 -1.45 -13.39 12.99
CA GLY A 59 -0.74 -14.43 12.25
C GLY A 59 0.72 -14.09 11.95
N ILE A 60 1.09 -12.81 11.97
CA ILE A 60 2.46 -12.32 11.75
C ILE A 60 3.09 -11.67 12.99
N GLY A 61 2.43 -11.76 14.15
CA GLY A 61 2.93 -11.21 15.42
C GLY A 61 2.82 -9.68 15.55
N VAL A 62 1.95 -9.03 14.78
CA VAL A 62 1.63 -7.60 14.92
C VAL A 62 0.43 -7.44 15.83
N ALA A 63 0.54 -6.62 16.88
CA ALA A 63 -0.56 -6.36 17.80
C ALA A 63 -1.66 -5.51 17.11
N PRO A 64 -2.86 -6.06 16.85
CA PRO A 64 -3.83 -5.40 15.97
C PRO A 64 -4.56 -4.23 16.64
N LYS A 65 -4.86 -4.35 17.94
CA LYS A 65 -5.76 -3.41 18.64
C LYS A 65 -5.31 -1.94 18.53
N PRO A 66 -4.05 -1.57 18.84
CA PRO A 66 -3.62 -0.18 18.74
C PRO A 66 -3.72 0.39 17.32
N LEU A 67 -3.52 -0.46 16.29
CA LEU A 67 -3.56 -0.04 14.89
C LEU A 67 -5.01 0.14 14.43
N LEU A 68 -5.88 -0.81 14.75
CA LEU A 68 -7.30 -0.80 14.38
C LEU A 68 -8.08 0.31 15.08
N ASP A 69 -7.72 0.66 16.32
CA ASP A 69 -8.35 1.77 17.04
C ASP A 69 -7.93 3.13 16.48
N ALA A 70 -6.73 3.22 15.91
CA ALA A 70 -6.20 4.43 15.28
C ALA A 70 -6.55 4.56 13.80
N ALA A 71 -6.86 3.46 13.10
CA ALA A 71 -6.97 3.41 11.63
C ALA A 71 -7.91 4.46 11.03
N LEU A 72 -9.00 4.80 11.72
CA LEU A 72 -10.03 5.74 11.26
C LEU A 72 -10.06 7.05 12.08
N THR A 73 -9.02 7.35 12.87
CA THR A 73 -8.92 8.64 13.54
C THR A 73 -8.62 9.75 12.53
N ASP A 74 -9.02 10.98 12.85
CA ASP A 74 -8.76 12.15 12.00
C ASP A 74 -7.27 12.29 11.66
N GLU A 75 -6.38 12.02 12.63
CA GLU A 75 -4.93 12.06 12.45
C GLU A 75 -4.43 11.10 11.37
N VAL A 76 -4.90 9.85 11.39
CA VAL A 76 -4.51 8.83 10.40
C VAL A 76 -5.15 9.13 9.05
N GLN A 77 -6.40 9.60 9.03
CA GLN A 77 -7.11 9.92 7.80
C GLN A 77 -6.55 11.17 7.10
N VAL A 78 -6.02 12.14 7.85
CA VAL A 78 -5.25 13.26 7.29
C VAL A 78 -4.02 12.76 6.52
N ILE A 79 -3.28 11.80 7.07
CA ILE A 79 -2.12 11.21 6.39
C ILE A 79 -2.55 10.40 5.15
N TYR A 80 -3.64 9.64 5.25
CA TYR A 80 -4.19 8.88 4.12
C TYR A 80 -4.55 9.80 2.94
N ASN A 81 -5.21 10.92 3.24
CA ASN A 81 -5.56 11.92 2.23
C ASN A 81 -4.31 12.60 1.66
N ALA A 82 -3.35 13.00 2.51
CA ALA A 82 -2.10 13.61 2.06
C ALA A 82 -1.29 12.69 1.14
N ASN A 83 -1.20 11.39 1.45
CA ASN A 83 -0.54 10.41 0.57
C ASN A 83 -1.26 10.28 -0.79
N THR A 84 -2.60 10.37 -0.78
CA THR A 84 -3.42 10.32 -1.99
C THR A 84 -3.22 11.58 -2.83
N GLU A 85 -3.19 12.75 -2.20
CA GLU A 85 -2.90 14.04 -2.85
C GLU A 85 -1.50 14.05 -3.46
N GLU A 86 -0.48 13.59 -2.73
CA GLU A 86 0.89 13.47 -3.24
C GLU A 86 0.94 12.55 -4.48
N ALA A 87 0.26 11.41 -4.44
CA ALA A 87 0.19 10.49 -5.57
C ALA A 87 -0.43 11.17 -6.81
N ILE A 88 -1.52 11.94 -6.62
CA ILE A 88 -2.17 12.71 -7.68
C ILE A 88 -1.23 13.79 -8.24
N GLU A 89 -0.61 14.60 -7.38
CA GLU A 89 0.34 15.66 -7.78
C GLU A 89 1.52 15.10 -8.58
N ARG A 90 1.96 13.90 -8.23
CA ARG A 90 3.04 13.19 -8.94
C ARG A 90 2.57 12.40 -10.16
N SER A 91 1.33 12.58 -10.58
CA SER A 91 0.73 11.92 -11.76
C SER A 91 0.72 10.39 -11.66
N VAL A 92 0.58 9.82 -10.46
CA VAL A 92 0.33 8.39 -10.26
C VAL A 92 -1.09 8.07 -10.70
N PHE A 93 -1.22 7.25 -11.74
CA PHE A 93 -2.52 6.87 -12.32
C PHE A 93 -2.88 5.38 -12.12
N GLY A 94 -2.02 4.62 -11.44
CA GLY A 94 -2.25 3.20 -11.19
C GLY A 94 -1.22 2.60 -10.24
N SER A 95 -1.41 1.33 -9.89
CA SER A 95 -0.55 0.57 -8.98
C SER A 95 -0.08 -0.76 -9.60
N PRO A 96 1.17 -1.19 -9.36
CA PRO A 96 2.21 -0.47 -8.63
C PRO A 96 2.86 0.64 -9.46
N ALA A 97 3.32 1.69 -8.77
CA ALA A 97 4.08 2.78 -9.34
C ALA A 97 5.33 3.03 -8.49
N TYR A 98 6.48 3.20 -9.13
CA TYR A 98 7.77 3.38 -8.47
C TYR A 98 8.38 4.70 -8.89
N PHE A 99 9.07 5.38 -7.98
CA PHE A 99 9.87 6.55 -8.30
C PHE A 99 11.35 6.32 -7.97
N VAL A 100 12.22 6.61 -8.92
CA VAL A 100 13.68 6.57 -8.72
C VAL A 100 14.27 7.85 -9.27
N GLY A 101 14.89 8.67 -8.41
CA GLY A 101 15.51 9.93 -8.82
C GLY A 101 14.56 10.95 -9.46
N GLY A 102 13.26 10.85 -9.21
CA GLY A 102 12.22 11.70 -9.81
C GLY A 102 11.49 11.07 -11.00
N ASP A 103 12.05 10.02 -11.61
CA ASP A 103 11.42 9.32 -12.73
C ASP A 103 10.35 8.34 -12.24
N LEU A 104 9.18 8.34 -12.91
CA LEU A 104 8.08 7.42 -12.65
C LEU A 104 8.18 6.14 -13.50
N PHE A 105 8.03 4.98 -12.86
CA PHE A 105 7.92 3.66 -13.50
C PHE A 105 6.61 3.01 -13.08
N TYR A 106 5.69 2.78 -14.02
CA TYR A 106 4.38 2.17 -13.77
C TYR A 106 4.34 0.71 -14.23
N GLY A 107 3.88 -0.18 -13.34
CA GLY A 107 3.70 -1.61 -13.61
C GLY A 107 4.78 -2.51 -13.01
N GLN A 108 4.37 -3.70 -12.56
CA GLN A 108 5.30 -4.72 -12.03
C GLN A 108 6.28 -5.25 -13.10
N ASP A 109 5.91 -5.15 -14.37
CA ASP A 109 6.71 -5.50 -15.54
C ASP A 109 7.79 -4.45 -15.87
N ARG A 110 8.01 -3.45 -14.99
CA ARG A 110 9.06 -2.43 -15.11
C ARG A 110 10.18 -2.55 -14.08
N LEU A 111 10.20 -3.61 -13.26
CA LEU A 111 11.21 -3.76 -12.21
C LEU A 111 12.65 -3.80 -12.74
N GLU A 112 12.91 -4.33 -13.94
CA GLU A 112 14.24 -4.27 -14.57
C GLU A 112 14.68 -2.83 -14.88
N MET A 113 13.74 -1.95 -15.24
CA MET A 113 14.01 -0.53 -15.47
C MET A 113 14.26 0.21 -14.15
N VAL A 114 13.52 -0.15 -13.10
CA VAL A 114 13.73 0.35 -11.74
C VAL A 114 15.13 -0.05 -11.24
N GLU A 115 15.52 -1.33 -11.39
CA GLU A 115 16.84 -1.81 -11.01
C GLU A 115 17.95 -1.06 -11.77
N ARG A 116 17.78 -0.86 -13.08
CA ARG A 116 18.72 -0.06 -13.87
C ARG A 116 18.81 1.36 -13.33
N ALA A 117 17.70 2.05 -13.09
CA ALA A 117 17.68 3.43 -12.61
C ALA A 117 18.39 3.60 -11.26
N LEU A 118 18.27 2.62 -10.37
CA LEU A 118 18.97 2.60 -9.07
C LEU A 118 20.49 2.50 -9.21
N ARG A 119 20.99 1.86 -10.27
CA ARG A 119 22.43 1.71 -10.55
C ARG A 119 22.98 2.86 -11.41
N GLN A 120 22.19 3.28 -12.40
CA GLN A 120 22.53 4.31 -13.36
C GLN A 120 21.26 5.06 -13.76
N PRO A 121 21.10 6.34 -13.37
CA PRO A 121 19.97 7.16 -13.78
C PRO A 121 19.83 7.24 -15.30
N TYR A 122 18.59 7.27 -15.79
CA TYR A 122 18.33 7.52 -17.20
C TYR A 122 18.72 8.96 -17.56
N ALA A 123 19.14 9.17 -18.80
CA ALA A 123 19.41 10.53 -19.27
C ALA A 123 18.09 11.32 -19.32
N PRO A 124 18.10 12.63 -19.00
CA PRO A 124 16.92 13.47 -19.11
C PRO A 124 16.27 13.35 -20.49
N SER A 125 14.93 13.27 -20.52
CA SER A 125 14.19 13.30 -21.77
C SER A 125 14.50 14.60 -22.53
N LYS A 126 14.74 14.49 -23.83
CA LYS A 126 14.86 15.65 -24.73
C LYS A 126 13.50 16.23 -25.14
N TYR A 127 12.42 15.61 -24.69
CA TYR A 127 11.04 15.89 -25.07
C TYR A 127 10.18 16.34 -23.87
N ALA A 128 10.82 16.70 -22.75
CA ALA A 128 10.16 17.32 -21.61
C ALA A 128 9.77 18.77 -21.92
#